data_AF-A0A0R0LJE0-F1
#
_entry.id   AF-A0A0R0LJE0-F1
#
_cell.length_a   1.000
_cell.length_b   1.000
_cell.length_c   1.000
_cell.angle_alpha   90.00
_cell.angle_beta   90.00
_cell.angle_gamma   90.00
#
_symmetry.space_group_name_H-M   'P 1'
#
loop_
_entity.id
_entity.type
_entity.pdbx_description
1 polymer ?
#
loop_
_entity_poly.entity_id
_entity_poly.type
_entity_poly.pdbx_seq_one_letter_code
_entity_poly.pdbx_strand_id
1 'polypeptide(L)'
;MMTYRELCGEIKNNRGILALLRIRPDNLTQDKQTNRDLFLDRYPAIAAIYPFQQPLHTLLMKRALTQRACGEVIPVFLTMLTELKQSAFKPVAALGKTLSSWKEESARMWRFSKSNGITEECHRKMKLIQRRAD
;
A
#
# COMPACT_ATOMS: atom_id res chain seq x y z
N MET A 1 5.66 -1.79 -2.68
CA MET A 1 4.47 -2.64 -2.42
C MET A 1 4.99 -3.97 -1.90
N MET A 2 4.57 -4.38 -0.71
CA MET A 2 5.14 -5.51 0.03
C MET A 2 5.35 -6.75 -0.86
N THR A 3 6.60 -7.14 -1.05
CA THR A 3 6.96 -8.26 -1.91
C THR A 3 6.83 -9.53 -1.07
N TYR A 4 5.65 -10.13 -1.05
CA TYR A 4 5.45 -11.49 -0.53
C TYR A 4 6.49 -12.50 -1.09
N ARG A 5 7.09 -12.18 -2.24
CA ARG A 5 8.23 -12.87 -2.85
C ARG A 5 9.50 -12.89 -2.00
N GLU A 6 9.74 -11.87 -1.17
CA GLU A 6 10.87 -11.82 -0.22
C GLU A 6 10.60 -12.66 1.03
N LEU A 7 9.33 -12.93 1.34
CA LEU A 7 8.93 -13.74 2.47
C LEU A 7 8.76 -15.22 2.12
N CYS A 8 8.41 -15.53 0.87
CA CYS A 8 8.28 -16.90 0.38
C CYS A 8 8.68 -17.02 -1.10
N GLY A 9 9.66 -17.89 -1.37
CA GLY A 9 10.16 -18.17 -2.71
C GLY A 9 9.11 -18.81 -3.63
N GLU A 10 8.14 -19.55 -3.09
CA GLU A 10 7.10 -20.22 -3.89
C GLU A 10 6.14 -19.23 -4.58
N ILE A 11 5.95 -18.05 -3.98
CA ILE A 11 5.13 -16.98 -4.56
C ILE A 11 5.76 -16.42 -5.85
N LYS A 12 7.08 -16.59 -6.02
CA LYS A 12 7.77 -16.19 -7.26
C LYS A 12 7.21 -16.94 -8.47
N ASN A 13 6.88 -18.21 -8.29
CA ASN A 13 6.43 -19.11 -9.36
C ASN A 13 4.89 -19.23 -9.41
N ASN A 14 4.20 -18.90 -8.31
CA ASN A 14 2.73 -18.96 -8.25
C ASN A 14 2.07 -17.57 -8.36
N ARG A 15 1.93 -17.08 -9.60
CA ARG A 15 1.27 -15.79 -9.89
C ARG A 15 -0.21 -15.77 -9.51
N GLY A 16 -0.88 -16.93 -9.53
CA GLY A 16 -2.29 -17.06 -9.15
C GLY A 16 -2.52 -16.69 -7.70
N ILE A 17 -1.76 -17.31 -6.79
CA ILE A 17 -1.80 -16.99 -5.36
C ILE A 17 -1.43 -15.53 -5.09
N LEU A 18 -0.40 -15.00 -5.77
CA LEU A 18 -0.03 -13.59 -5.62
C LEU A 18 -1.18 -12.65 -5.98
N ALA A 19 -1.99 -12.98 -6.98
CA ALA A 19 -3.19 -12.22 -7.31
C ALA A 19 -4.23 -12.31 -6.19
N LEU A 20 -4.46 -13.50 -5.63
CA LEU A 20 -5.40 -13.69 -4.51
C LEU A 20 -5.00 -12.88 -3.26
N LEU A 21 -3.71 -12.78 -2.96
CA LEU A 21 -3.20 -11.99 -1.82
C LEU A 21 -3.32 -10.47 -2.02
N ARG A 22 -3.50 -10.01 -3.26
CA ARG A 22 -3.61 -8.57 -3.61
C ARG A 22 -5.05 -8.11 -3.74
N ILE A 23 -5.96 -9.01 -4.09
CA ILE A 23 -7.39 -8.69 -4.21
C ILE A 23 -7.99 -8.59 -2.81
N ARG A 24 -8.92 -7.65 -2.61
CA ARG A 24 -9.68 -7.54 -1.36
C ARG A 24 -10.49 -8.82 -1.14
N PRO A 25 -10.56 -9.34 0.10
CA PRO A 25 -11.35 -10.52 0.42
C PRO A 25 -12.79 -10.47 -0.14
N ASP A 26 -13.44 -9.31 -0.04
CA ASP A 26 -14.84 -9.10 -0.48
C ASP A 26 -15.04 -9.25 -1.99
N ASN A 27 -13.96 -9.12 -2.77
CA ASN A 27 -14.00 -9.23 -4.23
C ASN A 27 -13.62 -10.64 -4.72
N LEU A 28 -13.34 -11.58 -3.82
CA LEU A 28 -13.00 -12.96 -4.15
C LEU A 28 -14.24 -13.85 -4.09
N THR A 29 -14.38 -14.76 -5.06
CA THR A 29 -15.35 -15.85 -4.98
C THR A 29 -15.00 -16.80 -3.84
N GLN A 30 -15.98 -17.53 -3.30
CA GLN A 30 -15.79 -18.44 -2.16
C GLN A 30 -14.65 -19.46 -2.38
N ASP A 31 -14.55 -20.02 -3.59
CA ASP A 31 -13.48 -20.94 -3.99
C ASP A 31 -12.10 -20.28 -3.88
N LYS A 32 -11.97 -19.04 -4.37
CA LYS A 32 -10.72 -18.28 -4.33
C LYS A 32 -10.34 -17.86 -2.92
N GLN A 33 -11.32 -17.57 -2.06
CA GLN A 33 -11.08 -17.31 -0.64
C GLN A 33 -10.53 -18.57 0.03
N THR A 34 -11.17 -19.72 -0.20
CA THR A 34 -10.71 -21.01 0.33
C THR A 34 -9.28 -21.32 -0.09
N ASN A 35 -8.95 -21.14 -1.38
CA ASN A 35 -7.60 -21.38 -1.90
C ASN A 35 -6.57 -20.42 -1.27
N ARG A 36 -6.92 -19.14 -1.08
CA ARG A 36 -6.08 -18.19 -0.35
C ARG A 36 -5.87 -18.64 1.09
N ASP A 37 -6.92 -19.06 1.78
CA ASP A 37 -6.85 -19.39 3.20
C ASP A 37 -6.04 -20.67 3.44
N LEU A 38 -6.17 -21.67 2.57
CA LEU A 38 -5.28 -22.84 2.53
C LEU A 38 -3.81 -22.46 2.33
N PHE A 39 -3.55 -21.44 1.50
CA PHE A 39 -2.20 -20.92 1.33
C PHE A 39 -1.71 -20.20 2.58
N LEU A 40 -2.54 -19.37 3.21
CA LEU A 40 -2.17 -18.65 4.44
C LEU A 40 -1.86 -19.63 5.60
N ASP A 41 -2.63 -20.71 5.71
CA ASP A 41 -2.40 -21.78 6.71
C ASP A 41 -1.01 -22.42 6.54
N ARG A 42 -0.58 -22.64 5.28
CA ARG A 42 0.75 -23.18 4.97
C ARG A 42 1.90 -22.21 5.28
N TYR A 43 1.67 -20.89 5.20
CA TYR A 43 2.70 -19.87 5.40
C TYR A 43 2.33 -18.90 6.53
N PRO A 44 2.53 -19.29 7.80
CA PRO A 44 2.10 -18.50 8.96
C PRO A 44 2.74 -17.11 9.03
N ALA A 45 3.98 -16.96 8.53
CA ALA A 45 4.64 -15.67 8.42
C ALA A 45 3.87 -14.68 7.53
N ILE A 46 3.27 -15.18 6.45
CA ILE A 46 2.45 -14.39 5.53
C ILE A 46 1.06 -14.14 6.13
N ALA A 47 0.48 -15.16 6.77
CA ALA A 47 -0.79 -15.04 7.49
C ALA A 47 -0.77 -13.97 8.58
N ALA A 48 0.36 -13.80 9.28
CA ALA A 48 0.52 -12.75 10.30
C ALA A 48 0.46 -11.32 9.71
N ILE A 49 0.83 -11.15 8.45
CA ILE A 49 0.96 -9.84 7.80
C ILE A 49 -0.27 -9.51 6.96
N TYR A 50 -0.83 -10.50 6.27
CA TYR A 50 -1.99 -10.35 5.40
C TYR A 50 -3.15 -9.51 5.99
N PRO A 51 -3.61 -9.73 7.25
CA PRO A 51 -4.71 -8.97 7.82
C PRO A 51 -4.35 -7.50 8.05
N PHE A 52 -3.08 -7.17 8.25
CA PHE A 52 -2.63 -5.78 8.40
C PHE A 52 -2.61 -5.02 7.06
N GLN A 53 -2.34 -5.72 5.95
CA GLN A 53 -2.27 -5.11 4.62
C GLN A 53 -3.62 -4.52 4.19
N GLN A 54 -4.73 -5.22 4.45
CA GLN A 54 -6.06 -4.84 3.99
C GLN A 54 -6.56 -3.50 4.52
N PRO A 55 -6.55 -3.22 5.85
CA PRO A 55 -6.93 -1.93 6.39
C PRO A 55 -5.95 -0.84 5.95
N LEU A 56 -4.65 -1.12 5.89
CA LEU A 56 -3.65 -0.14 5.46
C LEU A 56 -3.92 0.31 4.02
N HIS A 57 -4.14 -0.64 3.11
CA HIS A 57 -4.47 -0.35 1.72
C HIS A 57 -5.77 0.45 1.61
N THR A 58 -6.79 0.05 2.37
CA THR A 58 -8.08 0.75 2.41
C THR A 58 -7.95 2.18 2.89
N LEU A 59 -7.12 2.41 3.90
CA LEU A 59 -6.81 3.73 4.43
C LEU A 59 -6.08 4.58 3.39
N LEU A 60 -5.04 4.04 2.74
CA LEU A 60 -4.28 4.72 1.69
C LEU A 60 -5.13 5.09 0.47
N MET A 61 -6.16 4.32 0.15
CA MET A 61 -7.06 4.56 -0.99
C MET A 61 -8.13 5.64 -0.74
N LYS A 62 -8.28 6.15 0.48
CA LYS A 62 -9.20 7.27 0.77
C LYS A 62 -8.80 8.49 -0.07
N ARG A 63 -9.78 9.31 -0.48
CA ARG A 63 -9.58 10.53 -1.28
C ARG A 63 -10.65 11.55 -0.94
N ALA A 64 -10.37 12.82 -1.20
CA ALA A 64 -11.30 13.93 -1.02
C ALA A 64 -11.97 13.97 0.37
N LEU A 65 -11.21 13.62 1.42
CA LEU A 65 -11.65 13.70 2.80
C LEU A 65 -11.81 15.17 3.23
N THR A 66 -12.80 15.42 4.08
CA THR A 66 -12.93 16.70 4.77
C THR A 66 -11.80 16.85 5.80
N GLN A 67 -11.54 18.08 6.26
CA GLN A 67 -10.55 18.31 7.31
C GLN A 67 -10.85 17.50 8.58
N ARG A 68 -12.14 17.44 8.98
CA ARG A 68 -12.58 16.64 10.14
C ARG A 68 -12.28 15.15 9.94
N ALA A 69 -12.64 14.59 8.78
CA ALA A 69 -12.37 13.18 8.46
C ALA A 69 -10.86 12.87 8.36
N CYS A 70 -10.04 13.81 7.86
CA CYS A 70 -8.58 13.66 7.92
C CYS A 70 -8.09 13.58 9.37
N GLY A 71 -8.66 14.38 10.27
CA GLY A 71 -8.33 14.36 11.70
C GLY A 71 -8.56 12.99 12.36
N GLU A 72 -9.52 12.21 11.87
CA GLU A 72 -9.80 10.85 12.36
C GLU A 72 -8.88 9.80 11.72
N VAL A 73 -8.55 9.97 10.43
CA VAL A 73 -7.74 8.99 9.67
C VAL A 73 -6.25 9.09 9.99
N ILE A 74 -5.73 10.30 10.22
CA ILE A 74 -4.30 10.53 10.45
C ILE A 74 -3.78 9.76 11.69
N PRO A 75 -4.41 9.79 12.87
CA PRO A 75 -3.94 9.05 14.04
C PRO A 75 -3.89 7.54 13.81
N VAL A 76 -4.89 6.98 13.12
CA VAL A 76 -4.93 5.56 12.75
C VAL A 76 -3.74 5.23 11.85
N PHE A 77 -3.49 6.05 10.83
CA PHE A 77 -2.34 5.87 9.94
C PHE A 77 -1.01 5.94 10.69
N LEU A 78 -0.81 6.91 11.57
CA LEU A 78 0.43 7.06 12.34
C LEU A 78 0.66 5.86 13.28
N THR A 79 -0.40 5.31 13.86
CA THR A 79 -0.34 4.08 14.66
C THR A 79 0.12 2.91 13.80
N MET A 80 -0.52 2.70 12.65
CA MET A 80 -0.14 1.66 11.68
C MET A 80 1.32 1.82 11.20
N LEU A 81 1.81 3.04 10.99
CA LEU A 81 3.21 3.28 10.65
C LEU A 81 4.17 2.87 11.76
N THR A 82 3.80 3.07 13.01
CA THR A 82 4.61 2.65 14.16
C THR A 82 4.69 1.13 14.24
N GLU A 83 3.56 0.45 14.10
CA GLU A 83 3.49 -1.02 14.08
C GLU A 83 4.30 -1.62 12.92
N LEU A 84 4.21 -1.03 11.72
CA LEU A 84 5.04 -1.45 10.58
C LEU A 84 6.54 -1.37 10.89
N LYS A 85 7.00 -0.27 11.48
CA LYS A 85 8.42 -0.06 11.80
C LYS A 85 8.94 -1.03 12.86
N GLN A 86 8.07 -1.46 13.78
CA GLN A 86 8.38 -2.40 14.85
C GLN A 86 8.31 -3.87 14.39
N SER A 87 7.84 -4.12 13.18
CA SER A 87 7.74 -5.48 12.65
C SER A 87 9.10 -6.18 12.60
N ALA A 88 9.14 -7.44 13.04
CA ALA A 88 10.31 -8.30 12.93
C ALA A 88 10.68 -8.62 11.47
N PHE A 89 9.74 -8.45 10.53
CA PHE A 89 9.97 -8.66 9.11
C PHE A 89 10.65 -7.44 8.50
N LYS A 90 11.93 -7.58 8.10
CA LYS A 90 12.70 -6.50 7.45
C LYS A 90 11.96 -5.81 6.30
N PRO A 91 11.26 -6.51 5.38
CA PRO A 91 10.51 -5.86 4.30
C PRO A 91 9.34 -5.00 4.80
N VAL A 92 8.69 -5.41 5.89
CA VAL A 92 7.58 -4.68 6.52
C VAL A 92 8.09 -3.44 7.25
N ALA A 93 9.18 -3.58 8.00
CA ALA A 93 9.84 -2.45 8.65
C ALA A 93 10.34 -1.41 7.64
N ALA A 94 10.91 -1.86 6.52
CA ALA A 94 11.30 -0.99 5.41
C ALA A 94 10.08 -0.25 4.82
N LEU A 95 8.96 -0.94 4.59
CA LEU A 95 7.71 -0.31 4.15
C LEU A 95 7.23 0.76 5.14
N GLY A 96 7.29 0.50 6.45
CA GLY A 96 6.95 1.47 7.49
C GLY A 96 7.83 2.71 7.46
N LYS A 97 9.14 2.55 7.24
CA LYS A 97 10.08 3.67 7.06
C LYS A 97 9.75 4.48 5.82
N THR A 98 9.52 3.82 4.68
CA THR A 98 9.13 4.49 3.43
C THR A 98 7.82 5.24 3.62
N LEU A 99 6.73 4.60 4.04
CA LEU A 99 5.45 5.30 4.20
C LEU A 99 5.53 6.45 5.22
N SER A 100 6.39 6.33 6.24
CA SER A 100 6.64 7.42 7.18
C SER A 100 7.34 8.62 6.57
N SER A 101 8.17 8.46 5.54
CA SER A 101 8.76 9.59 4.81
C SER A 101 7.76 10.27 3.86
N TRP A 102 6.68 9.57 3.50
CA TRP A 102 5.60 10.05 2.62
C TRP A 102 4.31 10.39 3.38
N LYS A 103 4.38 10.51 4.72
CA LYS A 103 3.17 10.62 5.55
C LYS A 103 2.41 11.92 5.29
N GLU A 104 3.12 13.00 4.99
CA GLU A 104 2.52 14.31 4.71
C GLU A 104 1.88 14.31 3.32
N GLU A 105 2.57 13.74 2.32
CA GLU A 105 2.05 13.56 0.97
C GLU A 105 0.79 12.69 0.98
N SER A 106 0.78 11.62 1.78
CA SER A 106 -0.40 10.76 1.96
C SER A 106 -1.59 11.56 2.53
N ALA A 107 -1.36 12.36 3.58
CA ALA A 107 -2.39 13.22 4.16
C ALA A 107 -2.87 14.31 3.17
N ARG A 108 -1.96 14.90 2.38
CA ARG A 108 -2.30 15.87 1.32
C ARG A 108 -3.18 15.21 0.24
N MET A 109 -2.84 14.01 -0.22
CA MET A 109 -3.62 13.26 -1.20
C MET A 109 -5.02 12.85 -0.69
N TRP A 110 -5.18 12.68 0.63
CA TRP A 110 -6.51 12.49 1.21
C TRP A 110 -7.34 13.76 1.19
N ARG A 111 -6.76 14.91 1.55
CA ARG A 111 -7.49 16.17 1.68
C ARG A 111 -7.80 16.82 0.33
N PHE A 112 -6.87 16.74 -0.61
CA PHE A 112 -6.93 17.44 -1.88
C PHE A 112 -7.18 16.45 -3.02
N SER A 113 -8.23 16.72 -3.81
CA SER A 113 -8.60 15.92 -4.98
C SER A 113 -7.79 16.26 -6.23
N LYS A 114 -7.06 17.38 -6.24
CA LYS A 114 -6.15 17.72 -7.34
C LYS A 114 -4.96 16.76 -7.26
N SER A 115 -4.90 15.85 -8.23
CA SER A 115 -3.80 14.89 -8.34
C SER A 115 -2.47 15.61 -8.56
N ASN A 116 -1.37 14.89 -8.31
CA ASN A 116 -0.04 15.30 -8.77
C ASN A 116 0.02 15.59 -10.28
N GLY A 117 -1.03 15.31 -11.06
CA GLY A 117 -1.15 15.64 -12.47
C GLY A 117 -0.86 17.11 -12.81
N ILE A 118 -1.19 18.08 -11.94
CA ILE A 118 -0.83 19.49 -12.20
C ILE A 118 0.69 19.70 -12.09
N THR A 119 1.30 19.12 -11.06
CA THR A 119 2.75 19.17 -10.88
C THR A 119 3.50 18.32 -11.91
N GLU A 120 2.94 17.18 -12.34
CA GLU A 120 3.49 16.31 -13.38
C GLU A 120 3.40 16.96 -14.77
N GLU A 121 2.30 17.62 -15.10
CA GLU A 121 2.15 18.39 -16.34
C GLU A 121 3.11 19.58 -16.36
N CYS A 122 3.28 20.27 -15.23
CA CYS A 122 4.25 21.35 -15.07
C CYS A 122 5.70 20.83 -15.22
N HIS A 123 6.03 19.72 -14.57
CA HIS A 123 7.34 19.08 -14.67
C HIS A 123 7.61 18.57 -16.10
N ARG A 124 6.59 18.02 -16.77
CA ARG A 124 6.64 17.58 -18.17
C ARG A 124 6.87 18.77 -19.11
N LYS A 125 6.15 19.88 -18.94
CA LYS A 125 6.36 21.12 -19.69
C LYS A 125 7.75 21.68 -19.47
N MET A 126 8.25 21.70 -18.23
CA MET A 126 9.60 22.15 -17.92
C MET A 126 10.67 21.32 -18.63
N LYS A 127 10.56 19.99 -18.62
CA LYS A 127 11.45 19.09 -19.38
C LYS A 127 11.37 19.31 -20.89
N LEU A 128 10.18 19.61 -21.43
CA LEU A 128 9.99 19.91 -22.85
C LEU A 128 10.66 21.23 -23.27
N ILE A 129 10.61 22.25 -22.41
CA ILE A 129 11.27 23.54 -22.65
C ILE A 129 12.79 23.38 -22.62
N GLN A 130 13.34 22.65 -21.63
CA GLN A 130 14.78 22.36 -21.55
C GLN A 130 15.29 21.68 -22.83
N ARG A 131 14.61 20.63 -23.29
CA ARG A 131 14.98 19.90 -24.52
C ARG A 131 14.90 20.71 -25.82
N ARG A 132 14.23 21.85 -25.82
CA ARG A 132 14.10 22.75 -26.99
C ARG A 132 15.08 23.92 -26.93
N ALA A 133 15.71 24.13 -25.77
CA ALA A 133 16.73 25.15 -25.57
C ALA A 133 18.15 24.58 -25.80
N ASP A 134 18.29 23.26 -25.84
CA ASP A 134 19.47 22.52 -26.32
C ASP A 134 19.43 22.35 -27.84
#